data_AF-A0A353Q8D0-F1
#
_entry.id   AF-A0A353Q8D0-F1
#
_cell.length_a   1.000
_cell.length_b   1.000
_cell.length_c   1.000
_cell.angle_alpha   90.00
_cell.angle_beta   90.00
_cell.angle_gamma   90.00
#
_symmetry.space_group_name_H-M   'P 1'
#
loop_
_entity.id
_entity.type
_entity.pdbx_description
1 polymer ?
#
loop_
_entity_poly.entity_id
_entity_poly.type
_entity_poly.pdbx_seq_one_letter_code
_entity_poly.pdbx_strand_id
1 'polypeptide(L)'
;MDTKTTSSKKGIRRKNIDIPEDAYRLLSAKATEQGTNLKKYIEKLLIEEAEDIEDAELYAHICKTEPEGRIMASKEEQVEFEKWLGV
;
A
#
# COMPACT_ATOMS: atom_id res chain seq x y z
N MET A 1 22.28 -15.89 -15.11
CA MET A 1 22.27 -14.93 -13.99
C MET A 1 20.92 -15.07 -13.33
N ASP A 2 20.79 -16.07 -12.46
CA ASP A 2 19.52 -16.45 -11.85
C ASP A 2 19.25 -15.54 -10.65
N THR A 3 18.38 -14.55 -10.82
CA THR A 3 17.86 -13.76 -9.71
C THR A 3 16.82 -14.58 -8.97
N LYS A 4 17.30 -15.40 -8.03
CA LYS A 4 16.45 -16.09 -7.06
C LYS A 4 15.85 -15.03 -6.14
N THR A 5 14.67 -14.52 -6.49
CA THR A 5 13.82 -13.71 -5.61
C THR A 5 13.54 -14.53 -4.37
N THR A 6 14.36 -14.30 -3.35
CA THR A 6 14.25 -14.95 -2.06
C THR A 6 13.14 -14.20 -1.36
N SER A 7 11.89 -14.69 -1.41
CA SER A 7 10.82 -14.13 -0.60
C SER A 7 11.21 -14.35 0.87
N SER A 8 11.82 -13.32 1.46
CA SER A 8 12.13 -13.34 2.88
C SER A 8 10.80 -13.51 3.60
N LYS A 9 10.65 -14.58 4.39
CA LYS A 9 9.46 -14.74 5.24
C LYS A 9 9.43 -13.52 6.17
N LYS A 10 8.50 -12.57 5.93
CA LYS A 10 8.30 -11.38 6.76
C LYS A 10 8.16 -11.85 8.20
N GLY A 11 9.12 -11.49 9.05
CA GLY A 11 9.16 -12.00 10.42
C GLY A 11 7.94 -11.51 11.21
N ILE A 12 7.17 -12.43 11.79
CA ILE A 12 5.98 -12.06 12.57
C ILE A 12 6.41 -11.65 13.98
N ARG A 13 6.12 -10.40 14.36
CA ARG A 13 6.26 -9.91 15.75
C ARG A 13 4.88 -9.77 16.38
N ARG A 14 4.68 -10.37 17.56
CA ARG A 14 3.44 -10.25 18.32
C ARG A 14 3.48 -9.03 19.23
N LYS A 15 2.35 -8.35 19.37
CA LYS A 15 2.16 -7.20 20.26
C LYS A 15 0.85 -7.35 21.01
N ASN A 16 0.85 -6.97 22.29
CA ASN A 16 -0.36 -6.82 23.09
C ASN A 16 -0.72 -5.33 23.06
N ILE A 17 -1.97 -5.03 22.75
CA ILE A 17 -2.49 -3.66 22.63
C ILE A 17 -3.73 -3.53 23.49
N ASP A 18 -3.90 -2.37 24.11
CA ASP A 18 -5.11 -2.01 24.81
C ASP A 18 -6.00 -1.21 23.85
N ILE A 19 -7.26 -1.65 23.69
CA ILE A 19 -8.24 -1.02 22.81
C ILE A 19 -9.41 -0.55 23.69
N PRO A 20 -9.81 0.73 23.59
CA PRO A 20 -11.01 1.23 24.24
C PRO A 20 -12.24 0.36 23.91
N GLU A 21 -13.11 0.14 24.89
CA GLU A 21 -14.27 -0.77 24.79
C GLU A 21 -15.23 -0.40 23.65
N ASP A 22 -15.43 0.90 23.41
CA ASP A 22 -16.23 1.44 22.32
C ASP A 22 -15.64 1.09 20.95
N ALA A 23 -14.34 1.30 20.77
CA ALA A 23 -13.63 0.92 19.56
C ALA A 23 -13.64 -0.60 19.36
N TYR A 24 -13.43 -1.39 20.42
CA TYR A 24 -13.48 -2.85 20.36
C TYR A 24 -14.81 -3.36 19.80
N ARG A 25 -15.95 -2.81 20.28
CA ARG A 25 -17.28 -3.21 19.81
C ARG A 25 -17.50 -2.86 18.35
N LEU A 26 -17.15 -1.65 17.93
CA LEU A 26 -17.32 -1.18 16.55
C LEU A 26 -16.46 -1.98 15.57
N LEU A 27 -15.19 -2.20 15.91
CA LEU A 27 -14.27 -3.01 15.09
C LEU A 27 -14.73 -4.47 15.04
N SER A 28 -15.28 -5.01 16.13
CA SER A 28 -15.82 -6.38 16.15
C SER A 28 -17.05 -6.54 15.24
N ALA A 29 -17.94 -5.56 15.26
CA ALA A 29 -19.10 -5.52 14.35
C ALA A 29 -18.64 -5.44 12.89
N LYS A 30 -17.67 -4.57 12.58
CA LYS A 30 -17.06 -4.46 11.25
C LYS A 30 -16.36 -5.75 10.79
N ALA A 31 -15.63 -6.41 11.68
CA ALA A 31 -14.99 -7.68 11.37
C ALA A 31 -16.05 -8.75 11.02
N THR A 32 -17.15 -8.79 11.77
CA THR A 32 -18.26 -9.72 11.53
C THR A 32 -18.96 -9.42 10.20
N GLU A 33 -19.20 -8.14 9.88
CA GLU A 33 -19.74 -7.68 8.59
C GLU A 33 -18.89 -8.18 7.41
N GLN A 34 -17.56 -8.21 7.58
CA GLN A 34 -16.61 -8.72 6.59
C GLN A 34 -16.40 -10.25 6.64
N GLY A 35 -17.13 -10.99 7.48
CA GLY A 35 -16.99 -12.44 7.62
C GLY A 35 -15.64 -12.87 8.21
N THR A 36 -15.00 -12.02 9.01
CA THR A 36 -13.71 -12.29 9.65
C THR A 36 -13.78 -12.11 11.17
N ASN A 37 -12.70 -12.46 11.86
CA ASN A 37 -12.58 -12.19 13.30
C ASN A 37 -11.83 -10.88 13.55
N LEU A 38 -12.05 -10.29 14.73
CA LEU A 38 -11.45 -9.02 15.11
C LEU A 38 -9.92 -9.00 14.97
N LYS A 39 -9.25 -10.08 15.36
CA LYS A 39 -7.78 -10.18 15.26
C LYS A 39 -7.31 -10.02 13.81
N LYS A 40 -7.86 -10.83 12.90
CA LYS A 40 -7.50 -10.77 11.47
C LYS A 40 -7.84 -9.42 10.85
N TYR A 41 -8.95 -8.81 11.29
CA TYR A 41 -9.35 -7.49 10.83
C TYR A 41 -8.33 -6.41 11.24
N ILE A 42 -7.92 -6.40 12.51
CA ILE A 42 -6.88 -5.48 13.01
C ILE A 42 -5.54 -5.73 12.32
N GLU A 43 -5.14 -7.00 12.15
CA GLU A 43 -3.90 -7.35 11.44
C GLU A 43 -3.92 -6.83 10.01
N LYS A 44 -5.06 -6.95 9.32
CA LYS A 44 -5.24 -6.42 7.97
C LYS A 44 -5.08 -4.89 7.94
N LEU A 45 -5.76 -4.16 8.82
CA LEU A 45 -5.66 -2.70 8.89
C LEU A 45 -4.22 -2.23 9.15
N LEU A 46 -3.49 -2.92 10.02
CA LEU A 46 -2.09 -2.59 10.32
C LEU A 46 -1.14 -2.89 9.14
N ILE A 47 -1.46 -3.89 8.32
CA ILE A 47 -0.69 -4.21 7.11
C ILE A 47 -0.95 -3.16 6.04
N GLU A 48 -2.22 -2.83 5.79
CA GLU A 48 -2.61 -1.82 4.80
C GLU A 48 -1.98 -0.46 5.12
N GLU A 49 -2.05 -0.01 6.38
CA GLU A 49 -1.40 1.25 6.79
C GLU A 49 0.12 1.22 6.63
N ALA A 50 0.78 0.08 6.89
CA ALA A 50 2.22 -0.04 6.71
C ALA A 50 2.62 -0.01 5.23
N GLU A 51 1.82 -0.62 4.35
CA GLU A 51 2.01 -0.58 2.91
C GLU A 51 1.84 0.86 2.38
N ASP A 52 0.82 1.59 2.85
CA ASP A 52 0.60 3.00 2.47
C ASP A 52 1.78 3.90 2.86
N ILE A 53 2.40 3.67 4.03
CA ILE A 53 3.62 4.40 4.45
C ILE A 53 4.79 4.08 3.53
N GLU A 54 5.03 2.79 3.22
CA GLU A 54 6.09 2.36 2.32
C GLU A 54 5.93 2.98 0.91
N ASP A 55 4.70 3.01 0.39
CA ASP A 55 4.37 3.59 -0.91
C ASP A 55 4.55 5.11 -0.93
N ALA A 56 4.14 5.81 0.14
CA ALA A 56 4.33 7.25 0.26
C ALA A 56 5.81 7.64 0.32
N GLU A 57 6.63 6.88 1.06
CA GLU A 57 8.08 7.07 1.12
C GLU A 57 8.73 6.81 -0.24
N LEU A 58 8.32 5.74 -0.92
CA LEU A 58 8.79 5.41 -2.27
C LEU A 58 8.45 6.53 -3.27
N TYR A 59 7.21 7.00 -3.27
CA TYR A 59 6.77 8.12 -4.12
C TYR A 59 7.58 9.39 -3.83
N ALA A 60 7.82 9.71 -2.55
CA ALA A 60 8.63 10.84 -2.15
C ALA A 60 10.10 10.72 -2.60
N HIS A 61 10.65 9.50 -2.64
CA HIS A 61 11.99 9.24 -3.13
C HIS A 61 12.09 9.46 -4.64
N ILE A 62 11.20 8.82 -5.43
CA ILE A 62 11.15 8.96 -6.90
C ILE A 62 11.03 10.43 -7.28
N CYS A 63 10.16 11.18 -6.60
CA CYS A 63 9.99 12.61 -6.81
C CYS A 63 11.26 13.45 -6.60
N LYS A 64 12.20 12.99 -5.76
CA LYS A 64 13.46 13.69 -5.47
C LYS A 64 14.58 13.31 -6.43
N THR A 65 14.63 12.04 -6.84
CA THR A 65 15.72 11.50 -7.67
C THR A 65 15.43 11.58 -9.15
N GLU A 66 14.17 11.40 -9.54
CA GLU A 66 13.69 11.37 -10.92
C GLU A 66 12.48 12.31 -11.07
N PRO A 67 12.71 13.63 -11.14
CA PRO A 67 11.65 14.63 -11.18
C PRO A 67 10.88 14.64 -12.51
N GLU A 68 11.27 13.84 -13.50
CA GLU A 68 10.59 13.72 -14.80
C GLU A 68 9.10 13.40 -14.64
N GLY A 69 8.74 12.56 -13.66
CA GLY A 69 7.34 12.24 -13.32
C GLY A 69 6.53 13.39 -12.72
N ARG A 70 7.16 14.54 -12.40
CA ARG A 70 6.48 15.78 -11.98
C ARG A 70 6.35 16.81 -13.11
N ILE A 71 6.91 16.54 -14.28
CA ILE A 71 6.82 17.43 -15.43
C ILE A 71 5.61 16.98 -16.25
N MET A 72 4.73 17.93 -16.56
CA MET A 72 3.61 17.64 -17.46
C MET A 72 4.16 17.25 -18.83
N ALA A 73 3.67 16.14 -19.37
CA ALA A 73 4.08 15.67 -20.70
C ALA A 73 3.91 16.78 -21.73
N SER A 74 4.93 16.96 -22.58
CA SER A 74 4.90 17.87 -23.71
C SER A 74 3.81 17.47 -24.71
N LYS A 75 3.46 18.39 -25.62
CA LYS A 75 2.49 18.09 -26.67
C LYS A 75 3.01 17.00 -27.61
N GLU A 76 4.31 16.95 -27.87
CA GLU A 76 4.90 15.88 -28.69
C GLU A 76 4.76 14.51 -28.01
N GLU A 77 5.08 14.41 -26.72
CA GLU A 77 4.96 13.16 -25.95
C GLU A 77 3.51 12.68 -25.86
N GLN A 78 2.55 13.61 -25.71
CA GLN A 78 1.12 13.27 -25.70
C GLN A 78 0.68 12.67 -27.05
N VAL A 79 1.08 13.27 -28.16
CA VAL A 79 0.73 12.80 -29.52
C VAL A 79 1.40 11.44 -29.81
N GLU A 80 2.65 11.24 -29.39
CA GLU A 80 3.30 9.92 -29.53
C GLU A 80 2.60 8.85 -28.69
N PHE A 81 2.16 9.19 -27.49
CA PHE A 81 1.43 8.27 -26.61
C PHE A 81 0.04 7.91 -27.17
N GLU A 82 -0.72 8.90 -27.65
CA GLU A 82 -2.02 8.68 -28.32
C GLU A 82 -1.86 7.78 -29.55
N LYS A 83 -0.85 8.05 -30.37
CA LYS A 83 -0.51 7.21 -31.54
C LYS A 83 -0.13 5.79 -31.16
N TRP A 84 0.60 5.60 -30.05
CA TRP A 84 0.93 4.28 -29.52
C TRP A 84 -0.31 3.53 -29.01
N LEU A 85 -1.26 4.23 -28.37
CA LEU A 85 -2.56 3.68 -27.95
C LEU A 85 -3.52 3.43 -29.12
N GLY A 86 -3.26 4.02 -30.29
CA GLY A 86 -4.09 3.88 -31.48
C GLY A 86 -5.36 4.72 -31.44
N VAL A 87 -5.34 5.84 -30.72
CA VAL A 87 -6.45 6.81 -30.60
C VAL A 87 -6.15 8.06 -31.41
#